data_AF-A0A6P0IRV6-F1
#
_entry.id   AF-A0A6P0IRV6-F1
#
_cell.length_a   1.000
_cell.length_b   1.000
_cell.length_c   1.000
_cell.angle_alpha   90.00
_cell.angle_beta   90.00
_cell.angle_gamma   90.00
#
_symmetry.space_group_name_H-M   'P 1'
#
loop_
_entity.id
_entity.type
_entity.pdbx_description
1 polymer ?
#
loop_
_entity_poly.entity_id
_entity_poly.type
_entity_poly.pdbx_seq_one_letter_code
_entity_poly.pdbx_strand_id
1 'polypeptide(L)'
;MPADPPINFEAIPNYNGTGRTLLRWEITGTQIPENRWLRIYVDTVVEQGVSTGSLTNELFIMSNDSVFDCNNNNRRTQDTVDVDGDGITDETICRRTANVDVAAIATLDSQKVVQGEVDTSFSTSGTTVPGGQVDYQLSITNQGTVPMTNILVVDMLPAIGDTQVLNTSTARGSQWRPNLAGPVTVAIPGVTVEYTTNSNPCRPNPSDGQDLNWPSGCVNDWSTTFPSDPSAVTALRFNLGNLVLDPLESVVLNWPMRAPAGAPTNGEIAWNSFAFVR
;
A
#
# COMPACT_ATOMS: atom_id res chain seq x y z
N MET A 1 -19.80 -22.48 47.78
CA MET A 1 -18.50 -22.10 47.20
C MET A 1 -18.29 -20.63 47.49
N PRO A 2 -17.07 -20.15 47.81
CA PRO A 2 -16.84 -18.71 47.85
C PRO A 2 -17.20 -18.13 46.47
N ALA A 3 -17.86 -16.98 46.47
CA ALA A 3 -18.19 -16.27 45.24
C ALA A 3 -16.89 -15.84 44.54
N ASP A 4 -16.89 -15.78 43.22
CA ASP A 4 -15.77 -15.22 42.48
C ASP A 4 -15.58 -13.75 42.89
N PRO A 5 -14.33 -13.26 43.01
CA PRO A 5 -14.08 -11.89 43.42
C PRO A 5 -14.66 -10.91 42.37
N PRO A 6 -15.21 -9.77 42.79
CA PRO A 6 -15.62 -8.73 41.86
C PRO A 6 -14.42 -8.23 41.06
N ILE A 7 -14.58 -8.23 39.73
CA ILE A 7 -13.58 -7.73 38.79
C ILE A 7 -14.17 -6.50 38.10
N ASN A 8 -13.55 -5.34 38.30
CA ASN A 8 -13.83 -4.14 37.54
C ASN A 8 -12.92 -4.12 36.32
N PHE A 9 -13.47 -3.81 35.15
CA PHE A 9 -12.72 -3.70 33.91
C PHE A 9 -12.87 -2.30 33.32
N GLU A 10 -11.74 -1.73 32.88
CA GLU A 10 -11.73 -0.52 32.07
C GLU A 10 -10.72 -0.64 30.92
N ALA A 11 -11.02 0.09 29.84
CA ALA A 11 -10.12 0.27 28.70
C ALA A 11 -9.84 1.76 28.54
N ILE A 12 -8.60 2.16 28.72
CA ILE A 12 -8.17 3.57 28.69
C ILE A 12 -7.32 3.79 27.44
N PRO A 13 -7.86 4.46 26.39
CA PRO A 13 -7.10 4.76 25.18
C PRO A 13 -5.94 5.71 25.47
N ASN A 14 -4.83 5.53 24.73
CA ASN A 14 -3.64 6.38 24.80
C ASN A 14 -3.20 6.67 26.26
N TYR A 15 -3.11 5.61 27.06
CA TYR A 15 -2.81 5.70 28.49
C TYR A 15 -1.53 6.49 28.72
N ASN A 16 -1.61 7.57 29.50
CA ASN A 16 -0.50 8.50 29.78
C ASN A 16 0.31 8.94 28.54
N GLY A 17 -0.36 9.09 27.38
CA GLY A 17 0.29 9.57 26.15
C GLY A 17 1.20 8.56 25.47
N THR A 18 1.16 7.28 25.88
CA THR A 18 2.02 6.22 25.34
C THR A 18 1.68 5.78 23.91
N GLY A 19 0.54 6.21 23.37
CA GLY A 19 -0.05 5.69 22.14
C GLY A 19 -0.67 4.30 22.29
N ARG A 20 -0.67 3.71 23.49
CA ARG A 20 -1.21 2.37 23.76
C ARG A 20 -2.49 2.45 24.58
N THR A 21 -3.40 1.51 24.35
CA THR A 21 -4.59 1.33 25.19
C THR A 21 -4.24 0.47 26.39
N LEU A 22 -4.49 0.97 27.60
CA LEU A 22 -4.41 0.15 28.81
C LEU A 22 -5.73 -0.61 28.98
N LEU A 23 -5.64 -1.93 29.07
CA LEU A 23 -6.74 -2.78 29.52
C LEU A 23 -6.47 -3.12 31.00
N ARG A 24 -7.29 -2.60 31.91
CA ARG A 24 -7.10 -2.74 33.35
C ARG A 24 -8.21 -3.61 33.94
N TRP A 25 -7.80 -4.64 34.67
CA TRP A 25 -8.69 -5.48 35.47
C TRP A 25 -8.34 -5.31 36.94
N GLU A 26 -9.20 -4.62 37.67
CA GLU A 26 -9.07 -4.42 39.11
C GLU A 26 -9.86 -5.50 39.84
N ILE A 27 -9.20 -6.26 40.71
CA ILE A 27 -9.81 -7.34 41.49
C ILE A 27 -10.02 -6.79 42.90
N THR A 28 -11.27 -6.55 43.28
CA THR A 28 -11.61 -5.97 44.59
C THR A 28 -12.15 -7.02 45.55
N GLY A 29 -12.08 -6.76 46.86
CA GLY A 29 -12.89 -7.46 47.86
C GLY A 29 -12.48 -8.87 48.30
N THR A 30 -11.48 -9.54 47.71
CA THR A 30 -10.83 -10.73 48.30
C THR A 30 -9.51 -11.08 47.61
N GLN A 31 -8.58 -11.71 48.34
CA GLN A 31 -7.40 -12.36 47.74
C GLN A 31 -7.83 -13.57 46.89
N ILE A 32 -7.12 -13.82 45.78
CA ILE A 32 -7.26 -15.08 45.02
C ILE A 32 -6.95 -16.23 46.00
N PRO A 33 -7.90 -17.15 46.28
CA PRO A 33 -7.69 -18.16 47.30
C PRO A 33 -6.51 -19.08 46.97
N GLU A 34 -5.92 -19.71 48.00
CA GLU A 34 -4.84 -20.67 47.82
C GLU A 34 -5.23 -21.75 46.79
N ASN A 35 -4.31 -22.05 45.87
CA ASN A 35 -4.50 -23.00 44.76
C ASN A 35 -5.62 -22.64 43.76
N ARG A 36 -6.04 -21.37 43.70
CA ARG A 36 -6.92 -20.84 42.64
C ARG A 36 -6.12 -19.96 41.68
N TRP A 37 -6.63 -19.83 40.46
CA TRP A 37 -6.04 -18.98 39.42
C TRP A 37 -7.13 -18.19 38.73
N LEU A 38 -6.78 -16.96 38.33
CA LEU A 38 -7.55 -16.15 37.41
C LEU A 38 -6.89 -16.23 36.03
N ARG A 39 -7.70 -16.31 34.97
CA ARG A 39 -7.21 -16.20 33.60
C ARG A 39 -8.05 -15.18 32.85
N ILE A 40 -7.35 -14.24 32.23
CA ILE A 40 -7.92 -13.20 31.38
C ILE A 40 -7.57 -13.58 29.94
N TYR A 41 -8.59 -13.61 29.09
CA TYR A 41 -8.44 -13.80 27.65
C TYR A 41 -8.68 -12.47 26.96
N VAL A 42 -7.79 -12.10 26.06
CA VAL A 42 -7.91 -10.90 25.22
C VAL A 42 -7.71 -11.34 23.78
N ASP A 43 -8.75 -11.18 22.98
CA ASP A 43 -8.69 -11.43 21.55
C ASP A 43 -8.43 -10.10 20.83
N THR A 44 -7.37 -10.08 20.01
CA THR A 44 -6.97 -8.91 19.22
C THR A 44 -6.79 -9.28 17.77
N VAL A 45 -7.06 -8.33 16.88
CA VAL A 45 -6.79 -8.46 15.45
C VAL A 45 -5.69 -7.48 15.07
N VAL A 46 -4.72 -7.93 14.29
CA VAL A 46 -3.73 -7.04 13.69
C VAL A 46 -4.42 -6.28 12.56
N GLU A 47 -4.42 -4.95 12.65
CA GLU A 47 -5.01 -4.10 11.63
C GLU A 47 -4.29 -4.25 10.27
N GLN A 48 -5.01 -3.99 9.19
CA GLN A 48 -4.39 -3.91 7.87
C GLN A 48 -3.44 -2.70 7.81
N GLY A 49 -2.39 -2.80 6.99
CA GLY A 49 -1.39 -1.73 6.88
C GLY A 49 -0.34 -1.73 7.99
N VAL A 50 -0.39 -2.68 8.92
CA VAL A 50 0.72 -2.87 9.86
C VAL A 50 1.96 -3.33 9.11
N SER A 51 3.08 -2.66 9.38
CA SER A 51 4.38 -3.01 8.83
C SER A 51 4.90 -4.34 9.40
N THR A 52 5.72 -5.04 8.61
CA THR A 52 6.44 -6.25 9.05
C THR A 52 7.19 -6.00 10.35
N GLY A 53 7.20 -7.00 11.24
CA GLY A 53 7.88 -6.90 12.52
C GLY A 53 7.10 -7.54 13.66
N SER A 54 7.59 -7.35 14.88
CA SER A 54 7.00 -7.95 16.08
C SER A 54 6.15 -6.90 16.81
N LEU A 55 4.85 -7.16 16.93
CA LEU A 55 3.97 -6.40 17.80
C LEU A 55 4.04 -7.00 19.21
N THR A 56 4.36 -6.18 20.20
CA THR A 56 4.49 -6.62 21.59
C THR A 56 3.27 -6.17 22.40
N ASN A 57 2.53 -7.13 22.95
CA ASN A 57 1.60 -6.90 24.04
C ASN A 57 2.35 -7.01 25.38
N GLU A 58 1.97 -6.17 26.33
CA GLU A 58 2.58 -6.16 27.67
C GLU A 58 1.51 -6.39 28.72
N LEU A 59 1.78 -7.31 29.63
CA LEU A 59 0.95 -7.61 30.78
C LEU A 59 1.70 -7.18 32.04
N PHE A 60 0.99 -6.45 32.90
CA PHE A 60 1.47 -6.03 34.20
C PHE A 60 0.64 -6.66 35.32
N ILE A 61 1.28 -7.01 36.43
CA ILE A 61 0.63 -7.49 37.66
C ILE A 61 1.28 -6.76 38.85
N MET A 62 0.45 -6.22 39.73
CA MET A 62 0.83 -5.56 40.98
C MET A 62 -0.25 -5.73 42.05
N SER A 63 0.08 -5.33 43.28
CA SER A 63 -0.84 -5.28 44.40
C SER A 63 -0.31 -4.34 45.47
N ASN A 64 -1.15 -3.42 45.93
CA ASN A 64 -0.82 -2.49 47.01
C ASN A 64 -1.08 -3.08 48.40
N ASP A 65 -1.86 -4.18 48.45
CA ASP A 65 -2.29 -4.82 49.68
C ASP A 65 -1.59 -6.16 49.96
N SER A 66 -0.89 -6.73 48.96
CA SER A 66 -0.37 -8.10 49.03
C SER A 66 1.04 -8.22 48.48
N VAL A 67 1.86 -9.06 49.10
CA VAL A 67 3.15 -9.45 48.52
C VAL A 67 2.90 -10.28 47.27
N PHE A 68 3.50 -9.88 46.15
CA PHE A 68 3.45 -10.61 44.89
C PHE A 68 4.84 -11.07 44.45
N ASP A 69 4.87 -12.18 43.70
CA ASP A 69 6.09 -12.73 43.12
C ASP A 69 5.99 -12.80 41.59
N CYS A 70 6.95 -12.17 40.90
CA CYS A 70 7.06 -12.21 39.45
C CYS A 70 7.59 -13.56 38.91
N ASN A 71 7.96 -14.48 39.80
CA ASN A 71 8.56 -15.80 39.56
C ASN A 71 9.98 -15.75 38.98
N ASN A 72 10.52 -14.57 38.67
CA ASN A 72 11.91 -14.33 38.25
C ASN A 72 12.24 -12.83 38.35
N ASN A 73 13.49 -12.49 38.61
CA ASN A 73 13.98 -11.11 38.64
C ASN A 73 13.93 -10.41 37.28
N ASN A 74 14.06 -11.13 36.16
CA ASN A 74 13.97 -10.53 34.82
C ASN A 74 12.56 -10.06 34.42
N ARG A 75 11.56 -10.36 35.25
CA ARG A 75 10.16 -9.96 35.07
C ARG A 75 9.76 -8.83 36.00
N ARG A 76 10.70 -8.32 36.82
CA ARG A 76 10.51 -7.13 37.64
C ARG A 76 10.88 -5.90 36.83
N THR A 77 10.04 -4.88 36.83
CA THR A 77 10.28 -3.60 36.17
C THR A 77 9.69 -2.47 37.01
N GLN A 78 10.07 -1.23 36.75
CA GLN A 78 9.54 -0.07 37.47
C GLN A 78 8.21 0.38 36.84
N ASP A 79 7.25 0.81 37.65
CA ASP A 79 5.99 1.37 37.16
C ASP A 79 6.10 2.83 36.71
N THR A 80 6.85 3.08 35.64
CA THR A 80 7.11 4.44 35.18
C THR A 80 5.88 5.20 34.68
N VAL A 81 4.75 4.52 34.46
CA VAL A 81 3.54 5.13 33.90
C VAL A 81 2.31 4.93 34.77
N ASP A 82 2.47 4.52 36.04
CA ASP A 82 1.38 4.37 37.01
C ASP A 82 0.26 3.45 36.46
N VAL A 83 0.57 2.21 36.09
CA VAL A 83 -0.38 1.34 35.37
C VAL A 83 -1.56 0.90 36.24
N ASP A 84 -1.48 0.94 37.57
CA ASP A 84 -2.63 0.70 38.47
C ASP A 84 -3.35 1.97 38.92
N GLY A 85 -2.74 3.15 38.78
CA GLY A 85 -3.38 4.44 39.02
C GLY A 85 -3.35 4.88 40.49
N ASP A 86 -2.43 4.37 41.29
CA ASP A 86 -2.28 4.73 42.70
C ASP A 86 -1.40 5.98 42.92
N GLY A 87 -0.75 6.46 41.84
CA GLY A 87 0.10 7.64 41.82
C GLY A 87 1.57 7.38 42.20
N ILE A 88 1.97 6.12 42.39
CA ILE A 88 3.33 5.69 42.73
C ILE A 88 4.03 5.16 41.47
N THR A 89 5.07 5.88 41.02
CA THR A 89 5.77 5.52 39.76
C THR A 89 7.16 4.91 39.95
N ASP A 90 7.61 4.75 41.19
CA ASP A 90 8.94 4.23 41.54
C ASP A 90 8.90 2.84 42.19
N GLU A 91 7.73 2.20 42.17
CA GLU A 91 7.57 0.84 42.65
C GLU A 91 7.85 -0.24 41.60
N THR A 92 8.07 -1.47 42.08
CA THR A 92 8.42 -2.61 41.25
C THR A 92 7.19 -3.43 40.91
N ILE A 93 6.88 -3.56 39.63
CA ILE A 93 5.75 -4.34 39.11
C ILE A 93 6.22 -5.58 38.34
N CYS A 94 5.34 -6.57 38.18
CA CYS A 94 5.63 -7.74 37.35
C CYS A 94 5.23 -7.50 35.90
N ARG A 95 6.18 -7.60 34.97
CA ARG A 95 5.95 -7.50 33.52
C ARG A 95 6.09 -8.85 32.83
N ARG A 96 5.22 -9.09 31.86
CA ARG A 96 5.30 -10.14 30.84
C ARG A 96 5.05 -9.52 29.48
N THR A 97 5.60 -10.15 28.45
CA THR A 97 5.31 -9.80 27.07
C THR A 97 4.76 -11.00 26.32
N ALA A 98 3.91 -10.72 25.34
CA ALA A 98 3.49 -11.68 24.32
C ALA A 98 3.64 -10.98 22.97
N ASN A 99 4.15 -11.71 21.98
CA ASN A 99 4.51 -11.15 20.70
C ASN A 99 3.64 -11.75 19.60
N VAL A 100 3.28 -10.92 18.63
CA VAL A 100 2.67 -11.34 17.36
C VAL A 100 3.59 -10.87 16.24
N ASP A 101 4.09 -11.80 15.45
CA ASP A 101 4.99 -11.48 14.34
C ASP A 101 4.19 -11.31 13.04
N VAL A 102 4.34 -10.14 12.41
CA VAL A 102 3.79 -9.80 11.11
C VAL A 102 4.81 -10.18 10.05
N ALA A 103 4.45 -11.13 9.20
CA ALA A 103 5.30 -11.60 8.12
C ALA A 103 5.53 -10.51 7.07
N ALA A 104 6.72 -10.50 6.46
CA ALA A 104 7.05 -9.64 5.35
C ALA A 104 6.39 -10.13 4.05
N ILE A 105 5.51 -9.30 3.49
CA ILE A 105 4.81 -9.56 2.22
C ILE A 105 5.01 -8.32 1.35
N ALA A 106 5.61 -8.51 0.18
CA ALA A 106 5.83 -7.45 -0.80
C ALA A 106 4.88 -7.63 -1.97
N THR A 107 3.80 -6.85 -2.01
CA THR A 107 2.79 -6.93 -3.07
C THR A 107 2.25 -5.54 -3.40
N LEU A 108 2.12 -5.26 -4.70
CA LEU A 108 1.43 -4.08 -5.21
C LEU A 108 0.15 -4.55 -5.90
N ASP A 109 -0.89 -3.76 -5.73
CA ASP A 109 -2.10 -3.83 -6.54
C ASP A 109 -2.19 -2.59 -7.42
N SER A 110 -2.93 -2.68 -8.52
CA SER A 110 -3.05 -1.58 -9.46
C SER A 110 -4.38 -1.59 -10.20
N GLN A 111 -4.91 -0.40 -10.47
CA GLN A 111 -6.13 -0.24 -11.25
C GLN A 111 -5.96 0.85 -12.29
N LYS A 112 -6.17 0.49 -13.55
CA LYS A 112 -6.20 1.43 -14.67
C LYS A 112 -7.62 1.65 -15.14
N VAL A 113 -7.98 2.91 -15.30
CA VAL A 113 -9.29 3.37 -15.75
C VAL A 113 -9.13 4.48 -16.78
N VAL A 114 -10.20 4.71 -17.54
CA VAL A 114 -10.27 5.71 -18.60
C VAL A 114 -11.57 6.50 -18.48
N GLN A 115 -11.53 7.78 -18.86
CA GLN A 115 -12.69 8.64 -19.04
C GLN A 115 -12.59 9.30 -20.40
N GLY A 116 -13.54 9.05 -21.31
CA GLY A 116 -13.67 9.79 -22.55
C GLY A 116 -14.58 11.02 -22.39
N GLU A 117 -14.57 11.89 -23.40
CA GLU A 117 -15.27 13.19 -23.35
C GLU A 117 -16.77 13.11 -23.06
N VAL A 118 -17.44 12.02 -23.44
CA VAL A 118 -18.88 11.84 -23.20
C VAL A 118 -19.18 11.07 -21.91
N ASP A 119 -18.16 10.64 -21.19
CA ASP A 119 -18.30 9.91 -19.93
C ASP A 119 -18.38 10.86 -18.73
N THR A 120 -19.15 10.47 -17.71
CA THR A 120 -19.31 11.26 -16.47
C THR A 120 -18.31 10.90 -15.38
N SER A 121 -17.63 9.77 -15.49
CA SER A 121 -16.64 9.27 -14.53
C SER A 121 -15.66 8.30 -15.18
N PHE A 122 -14.52 8.08 -14.53
CA PHE A 122 -13.58 7.02 -14.90
C PHE A 122 -14.20 5.62 -14.77
N SER A 123 -13.85 4.74 -15.71
CA SER A 123 -14.34 3.37 -15.81
C SER A 123 -13.30 2.46 -16.49
N THR A 124 -13.51 1.14 -16.51
CA THR A 124 -12.63 0.20 -17.23
C THR A 124 -12.74 0.32 -18.75
N SER A 125 -13.78 0.99 -19.25
CA SER A 125 -13.94 1.42 -20.63
C SER A 125 -14.45 2.87 -20.68
N GLY A 126 -14.15 3.57 -21.77
CA GLY A 126 -14.58 4.95 -21.95
C GLY A 126 -14.97 5.22 -23.38
N THR A 127 -15.85 6.19 -23.58
CA THR A 127 -16.36 6.59 -24.89
C THR A 127 -15.97 8.03 -25.18
N THR A 128 -15.45 8.26 -26.38
CA THR A 128 -15.09 9.61 -26.85
C THR A 128 -15.58 9.82 -28.27
N VAL A 129 -15.46 11.05 -28.74
CA VAL A 129 -15.77 11.44 -30.13
C VAL A 129 -14.48 11.70 -30.90
N PRO A 130 -14.50 11.77 -32.25
CA PRO A 130 -13.32 12.19 -33.01
C PRO A 130 -12.85 13.57 -32.57
N GLY A 131 -11.57 13.68 -32.23
CA GLY A 131 -11.05 14.90 -31.61
C GLY A 131 -11.54 15.12 -30.17
N GLY A 132 -12.11 14.13 -29.49
CA GLY A 132 -12.51 14.25 -28.09
C GLY A 132 -11.37 13.93 -27.12
N GLN A 133 -11.54 14.33 -25.86
CA GLN A 133 -10.66 13.95 -24.75
C GLN A 133 -10.74 12.46 -24.41
N VAL A 134 -9.62 11.91 -23.94
CA VAL A 134 -9.48 10.56 -23.39
C VAL A 134 -8.49 10.66 -22.23
N ASP A 135 -8.94 10.62 -20.99
CA ASP A 135 -8.05 10.70 -19.83
C ASP A 135 -7.83 9.31 -19.26
N TYR A 136 -6.57 8.93 -19.07
CA TYR A 136 -6.21 7.72 -18.35
C TYR A 136 -5.79 8.04 -16.92
N GLN A 137 -6.18 7.16 -16.01
CA GLN A 137 -5.74 7.18 -14.61
C GLN A 137 -5.27 5.77 -14.22
N LEU A 138 -4.17 5.72 -13.48
CA LEU A 138 -3.61 4.51 -12.90
C LEU A 138 -3.39 4.73 -11.40
N SER A 139 -4.03 3.94 -10.58
CA SER A 139 -3.69 3.81 -9.15
C SER A 139 -2.76 2.62 -8.94
N ILE A 140 -1.79 2.77 -8.05
CA ILE A 140 -0.93 1.69 -7.55
C ILE A 140 -0.96 1.76 -6.03
N THR A 141 -1.24 0.64 -5.38
CA THR A 141 -1.41 0.53 -3.93
C THR A 141 -0.47 -0.52 -3.38
N ASN A 142 0.22 -0.22 -2.27
CA ASN A 142 0.96 -1.23 -1.54
C ASN A 142 0.00 -2.08 -0.70
N GLN A 143 -0.32 -3.29 -1.15
CA GLN A 143 -1.15 -4.25 -0.41
C GLN A 143 -0.30 -5.16 0.51
N GLY A 144 1.01 -4.92 0.58
CA GLY A 144 1.95 -5.66 1.38
C GLY A 144 2.10 -5.13 2.80
N THR A 145 3.03 -5.73 3.53
CA THR A 145 3.44 -5.34 4.88
C THR A 145 4.84 -4.72 4.91
N VAL A 146 5.50 -4.60 3.75
CA VAL A 146 6.81 -3.93 3.63
C VAL A 146 6.67 -2.66 2.80
N PRO A 147 7.40 -1.58 3.13
CA PRO A 147 7.46 -0.40 2.28
C PRO A 147 7.97 -0.74 0.88
N MET A 148 7.37 -0.14 -0.15
CA MET A 148 7.69 -0.40 -1.55
C MET A 148 8.39 0.81 -2.16
N THR A 149 9.46 0.58 -2.91
CA THR A 149 10.30 1.61 -3.53
C THR A 149 10.67 1.20 -4.95
N ASN A 150 11.36 2.08 -5.69
CA ASN A 150 11.88 1.83 -7.04
C ASN A 150 10.81 1.36 -8.04
N ILE A 151 9.57 1.82 -7.83
CA ILE A 151 8.45 1.43 -8.68
C ILE A 151 8.64 2.07 -10.06
N LEU A 152 8.65 1.24 -11.10
CA LEU A 152 8.73 1.66 -12.49
C LEU A 152 7.48 1.18 -13.21
N VAL A 153 6.75 2.11 -13.82
CA VAL A 153 5.55 1.83 -14.61
C VAL A 153 5.84 2.08 -16.08
N VAL A 154 5.42 1.17 -16.95
CA VAL A 154 5.48 1.35 -18.41
C VAL A 154 4.10 1.19 -19.00
N ASP A 155 3.64 2.21 -19.73
CA ASP A 155 2.38 2.24 -20.46
C ASP A 155 2.66 2.23 -21.97
N MET A 156 2.25 1.17 -22.67
CA MET A 156 2.37 1.11 -24.12
C MET A 156 1.08 1.63 -24.73
N LEU A 157 1.10 2.80 -25.38
CA LEU A 157 -0.11 3.42 -25.91
C LEU A 157 -0.75 2.55 -27.01
N PRO A 158 -2.08 2.59 -27.18
CA PRO A 158 -2.75 1.80 -28.20
C PRO A 158 -2.25 2.13 -29.61
N ALA A 159 -2.04 1.11 -30.43
CA ALA A 159 -1.69 1.25 -31.83
C ALA A 159 -2.20 0.05 -32.64
N ILE A 160 -2.51 0.25 -33.92
CA ILE A 160 -2.94 -0.86 -34.77
C ILE A 160 -1.81 -1.90 -34.85
N GLY A 161 -2.13 -3.16 -34.51
CA GLY A 161 -1.16 -4.26 -34.49
C GLY A 161 -0.31 -4.34 -33.20
N ASP A 162 -0.68 -3.59 -32.17
CA ASP A 162 -0.02 -3.64 -30.87
C ASP A 162 -0.25 -4.95 -30.10
N THR A 163 0.59 -5.17 -29.09
CA THR A 163 0.60 -6.35 -28.23
C THR A 163 0.59 -5.96 -26.76
N GLN A 164 0.32 -6.92 -25.87
CA GLN A 164 0.36 -6.67 -24.43
C GLN A 164 1.78 -6.30 -23.98
N VAL A 165 1.89 -5.43 -22.97
CA VAL A 165 3.18 -4.88 -22.52
C VAL A 165 4.18 -5.98 -22.18
N LEU A 166 3.77 -6.98 -21.39
CA LEU A 166 4.60 -8.10 -20.92
C LEU A 166 4.46 -9.39 -21.73
N ASN A 167 3.56 -9.43 -22.71
CA ASN A 167 3.36 -10.58 -23.59
C ASN A 167 3.24 -10.12 -25.05
N THR A 168 4.39 -10.02 -25.71
CA THR A 168 4.51 -9.55 -27.09
C THR A 168 3.93 -10.52 -28.11
N SER A 169 3.52 -11.72 -27.70
CA SER A 169 2.86 -12.71 -28.59
C SER A 169 1.34 -12.55 -28.59
N THR A 170 0.78 -11.73 -27.71
CA THR A 170 -0.67 -11.51 -27.61
C THR A 170 -1.04 -10.12 -28.12
N ALA A 171 -1.69 -10.07 -29.28
CA ALA A 171 -2.24 -8.84 -29.84
C ALA A 171 -3.34 -8.27 -28.93
N ARG A 172 -3.40 -6.94 -28.79
CA ARG A 172 -4.52 -6.30 -28.06
C ARG A 172 -5.73 -6.07 -28.95
N GLY A 173 -5.53 -6.03 -30.27
CA GLY A 173 -6.61 -5.83 -31.23
C GLY A 173 -7.09 -4.38 -31.30
N SER A 174 -6.23 -3.41 -30.96
CA SER A 174 -6.53 -2.00 -31.14
C SER A 174 -6.82 -1.68 -32.61
N GLN A 175 -7.96 -1.02 -32.85
CA GLN A 175 -8.45 -0.68 -34.20
C GLN A 175 -8.15 0.77 -34.58
N TRP A 176 -7.79 1.59 -33.60
CA TRP A 176 -7.33 2.97 -33.77
C TRP A 176 -6.41 3.36 -32.59
N ARG A 177 -5.89 4.58 -32.64
CA ARG A 177 -4.89 5.08 -31.68
C ARG A 177 -5.27 6.48 -31.15
N PRO A 178 -5.33 6.67 -29.82
CA PRO A 178 -5.30 8.01 -29.22
C PRO A 178 -3.88 8.56 -29.15
N ASN A 179 -3.74 9.88 -29.08
CA ASN A 179 -2.46 10.58 -28.95
C ASN A 179 -2.39 11.30 -27.60
N LEU A 180 -1.20 11.54 -27.06
CA LEU A 180 -1.07 12.42 -25.89
C LEU A 180 -1.61 13.82 -26.22
N ALA A 181 -2.35 14.41 -25.29
CA ALA A 181 -2.84 15.78 -25.43
C ALA A 181 -1.74 16.82 -25.17
N GLY A 182 -0.65 16.42 -24.51
CA GLY A 182 0.50 17.26 -24.21
C GLY A 182 1.48 16.56 -23.25
N PRO A 183 2.48 17.29 -22.74
CA PRO A 183 3.37 16.80 -21.69
C PRO A 183 2.58 16.36 -20.45
N VAL A 184 2.98 15.24 -19.87
CA VAL A 184 2.39 14.69 -18.64
C VAL A 184 3.15 15.24 -17.45
N THR A 185 2.43 15.84 -16.51
CA THR A 185 2.98 16.35 -15.25
C THR A 185 2.47 15.54 -14.09
N VAL A 186 3.37 15.06 -13.24
CA VAL A 186 3.02 14.36 -12.00
C VAL A 186 3.35 15.27 -10.82
N ALA A 187 2.36 15.57 -9.97
CA ALA A 187 2.52 16.48 -8.82
C ALA A 187 3.22 15.84 -7.61
N ILE A 188 3.73 14.63 -7.76
CA ILE A 188 4.38 13.85 -6.70
C ILE A 188 5.89 14.07 -6.78
N PRO A 189 6.53 14.59 -5.72
CA PRO A 189 7.98 14.82 -5.72
C PRO A 189 8.77 13.54 -6.02
N GLY A 190 9.79 13.66 -6.87
CA GLY A 190 10.69 12.56 -7.21
C GLY A 190 10.18 11.63 -8.33
N VAL A 191 8.92 11.75 -8.76
CA VAL A 191 8.40 11.00 -9.91
C VAL A 191 8.82 11.70 -11.21
N THR A 192 9.41 10.95 -12.13
CA THR A 192 9.73 11.44 -13.47
C THR A 192 8.88 10.72 -14.52
N VAL A 193 8.54 11.45 -15.58
CA VAL A 193 7.88 10.89 -16.77
C VAL A 193 8.85 10.92 -17.93
N GLU A 194 8.96 9.78 -18.60
CA GLU A 194 9.79 9.60 -19.78
C GLU A 194 8.93 9.11 -20.94
N TYR A 195 9.32 9.50 -22.14
CA TYR A 195 8.63 9.21 -23.39
C TYR A 195 9.56 8.49 -24.35
N THR A 196 8.97 7.74 -25.26
CA THR A 196 9.65 7.18 -26.43
C THR A 196 8.73 7.28 -27.64
N THR A 197 9.33 7.40 -28.82
CA THR A 197 8.63 7.30 -30.11
C THR A 197 8.91 5.96 -30.80
N ASN A 198 9.68 5.08 -30.16
CA ASN A 198 10.00 3.76 -30.69
C ASN A 198 8.83 2.81 -30.50
N SER A 199 8.47 2.02 -31.51
CA SER A 199 7.41 1.02 -31.37
C SER A 199 7.82 -0.18 -30.51
N ASN A 200 9.12 -0.40 -30.30
CA ASN A 200 9.67 -1.45 -29.45
C ASN A 200 10.66 -0.90 -28.40
N PRO A 201 10.20 -0.10 -27.43
CA PRO A 201 11.08 0.45 -26.42
C PRO A 201 11.44 -0.61 -25.38
N CYS A 202 12.65 -0.53 -24.84
CA CYS A 202 13.07 -1.43 -23.78
C CYS A 202 12.29 -1.18 -22.49
N ARG A 203 11.86 -2.26 -21.84
CA ARG A 203 10.96 -2.26 -20.68
C ARG A 203 11.22 -3.50 -19.82
N PRO A 204 10.67 -3.58 -18.59
CA PRO A 204 10.97 -4.68 -17.69
C PRO A 204 10.62 -6.06 -18.27
N ASN A 205 11.52 -7.02 -18.08
CA ASN A 205 11.33 -8.40 -18.47
C ASN A 205 10.28 -9.07 -17.56
N PRO A 206 9.27 -9.76 -18.11
CA PRO A 206 8.25 -10.45 -17.31
C PRO A 206 8.80 -11.58 -16.41
N SER A 207 10.00 -12.09 -16.69
CA SER A 207 10.57 -13.24 -15.96
C SER A 207 11.29 -12.84 -14.68
N ASP A 208 11.92 -11.65 -14.64
CA ASP A 208 12.70 -11.17 -13.50
C ASP A 208 12.25 -9.80 -12.98
N GLY A 209 11.44 -9.06 -13.75
CA GLY A 209 10.95 -7.73 -13.41
C GLY A 209 12.03 -6.64 -13.35
N GLN A 210 13.27 -6.93 -13.70
CA GLN A 210 14.40 -6.01 -13.50
C GLN A 210 15.22 -5.76 -14.76
N ASP A 211 15.28 -6.72 -15.69
CA ASP A 211 15.99 -6.52 -16.94
C ASP A 211 15.24 -5.53 -17.83
N LEU A 212 15.83 -4.34 -17.99
CA LEU A 212 15.32 -3.26 -18.83
C LEU A 212 15.86 -3.34 -20.26
N ASN A 213 16.27 -4.51 -20.75
CA ASN A 213 16.64 -4.77 -22.14
C ASN A 213 15.67 -5.76 -22.82
N TRP A 214 14.43 -5.81 -22.35
CA TRP A 214 13.38 -6.64 -22.92
C TRP A 214 12.33 -5.77 -23.65
N PRO A 215 11.68 -6.26 -24.72
CA PRO A 215 11.89 -7.54 -25.40
C PRO A 215 13.14 -7.53 -26.30
N SER A 216 13.51 -8.70 -26.82
CA SER A 216 14.67 -8.82 -27.73
C SER A 216 14.59 -7.81 -28.88
N GLY A 217 15.72 -7.13 -29.15
CA GLY A 217 15.82 -6.09 -30.16
C GLY A 217 15.11 -4.77 -29.82
N CYS A 218 14.77 -4.56 -28.54
CA CYS A 218 14.25 -3.29 -28.08
C CYS A 218 15.28 -2.16 -28.18
N VAL A 219 14.78 -0.93 -28.15
CA VAL A 219 15.60 0.29 -28.13
C VAL A 219 15.42 1.01 -26.80
N ASN A 220 16.53 1.37 -26.16
CA ASN A 220 16.52 2.13 -24.92
C ASN A 220 16.74 3.63 -25.21
N ASP A 221 15.69 4.32 -25.66
CA ASP A 221 15.71 5.73 -26.08
C ASP A 221 14.74 6.62 -25.27
N TRP A 222 14.37 6.19 -24.07
CA TRP A 222 13.52 6.94 -23.17
C TRP A 222 14.09 8.32 -22.87
N SER A 223 13.23 9.36 -22.92
CA SER A 223 13.62 10.75 -22.70
C SER A 223 12.60 11.47 -21.85
N THR A 224 13.06 12.31 -20.92
CA THR A 224 12.20 13.25 -20.18
C THR A 224 11.77 14.46 -21.02
N THR A 225 12.35 14.62 -22.22
CA THR A 225 11.96 15.68 -23.15
C THR A 225 10.73 15.24 -23.94
N PHE A 226 9.62 15.96 -23.77
CA PHE A 226 8.41 15.68 -24.52
C PHE A 226 8.62 15.90 -26.04
N PRO A 227 8.24 14.95 -26.91
CA PRO A 227 8.39 15.12 -28.36
C PRO A 227 7.59 16.31 -28.90
N SER A 228 8.11 16.96 -29.95
CA SER A 228 7.42 18.07 -30.61
C SER A 228 6.11 17.66 -31.28
N ASP A 229 6.01 16.40 -31.71
CA ASP A 229 4.79 15.78 -32.21
C ASP A 229 4.23 14.81 -31.14
N PRO A 230 3.13 15.17 -30.44
CA PRO A 230 2.48 14.29 -29.48
C PRO A 230 2.00 12.97 -30.09
N SER A 231 1.71 12.95 -31.39
CA SER A 231 1.29 11.75 -32.12
C SER A 231 2.46 10.84 -32.50
N ALA A 232 3.70 11.19 -32.17
CA ALA A 232 4.85 10.30 -32.30
C ALA A 232 5.05 9.41 -31.05
N VAL A 233 4.50 9.79 -29.89
CA VAL A 233 4.72 9.05 -28.64
C VAL A 233 4.04 7.68 -28.69
N THR A 234 4.82 6.63 -28.48
CA THR A 234 4.36 5.23 -28.49
C THR A 234 4.20 4.65 -27.10
N ALA A 235 4.95 5.16 -26.11
CA ALA A 235 4.86 4.70 -24.74
C ALA A 235 5.29 5.78 -23.73
N LEU A 236 4.84 5.59 -22.49
CA LEU A 236 5.19 6.38 -21.31
C LEU A 236 5.89 5.48 -20.30
N ARG A 237 6.86 6.04 -19.58
CA ARG A 237 7.48 5.40 -18.42
C ARG A 237 7.44 6.35 -17.24
N PHE A 238 6.88 5.89 -16.12
CA PHE A 238 6.87 6.62 -14.87
C PHE A 238 7.88 5.97 -13.93
N ASN A 239 8.94 6.69 -13.60
CA ASN A 239 9.90 6.26 -12.60
C ASN A 239 9.56 6.99 -11.30
N LEU A 240 9.11 6.24 -10.29
CA LEU A 240 8.69 6.82 -9.02
C LEU A 240 9.89 7.14 -8.10
N GLY A 241 11.11 6.86 -8.57
CA GLY A 241 12.36 7.24 -7.92
C GLY A 241 12.44 6.68 -6.49
N ASN A 242 12.72 7.57 -5.54
CA ASN A 242 12.84 7.24 -4.12
C ASN A 242 11.51 7.37 -3.36
N LEU A 243 10.37 7.46 -4.06
CA LEU A 243 9.07 7.43 -3.40
C LEU A 243 8.95 6.12 -2.63
N VAL A 244 8.65 6.23 -1.34
CA VAL A 244 8.31 5.10 -0.48
C VAL A 244 6.79 5.04 -0.42
N LEU A 245 6.23 3.89 -0.77
CA LEU A 245 4.82 3.59 -0.62
C LEU A 245 4.68 2.65 0.57
N ASP A 246 4.29 3.19 1.73
CA ASP A 246 4.07 2.39 2.93
C ASP A 246 2.83 1.48 2.78
N PRO A 247 2.67 0.43 3.61
CA PRO A 247 1.50 -0.44 3.56
C PRO A 247 0.18 0.34 3.51
N LEU A 248 -0.70 -0.02 2.57
CA LEU A 248 -1.97 0.62 2.20
C LEU A 248 -1.87 2.01 1.55
N GLU A 249 -0.69 2.61 1.45
CA GLU A 249 -0.55 3.85 0.69
C GLU A 249 -0.76 3.62 -0.80
N SER A 250 -1.27 4.66 -1.47
CA SER A 250 -1.56 4.64 -2.89
C SER A 250 -1.00 5.85 -3.59
N VAL A 251 -0.55 5.64 -4.82
CA VAL A 251 -0.12 6.68 -5.75
C VAL A 251 -1.04 6.67 -6.97
N VAL A 252 -1.39 7.85 -7.47
CA VAL A 252 -2.25 8.02 -8.64
C VAL A 252 -1.51 8.79 -9.73
N LEU A 253 -1.43 8.17 -10.90
CA LEU A 253 -0.83 8.72 -12.11
C LEU A 253 -1.94 9.03 -13.11
N ASN A 254 -1.91 10.21 -13.71
CA ASN A 254 -2.87 10.64 -14.72
C ASN A 254 -2.13 11.13 -15.96
N TRP A 255 -2.63 10.81 -17.15
CA TRP A 255 -2.12 11.40 -18.37
C TRP A 255 -3.25 11.68 -19.36
N PRO A 256 -3.31 12.91 -19.91
CA PRO A 256 -4.36 13.31 -20.82
C PRO A 256 -4.04 12.85 -22.25
N MET A 257 -5.03 12.25 -22.89
CA MET A 257 -4.97 11.83 -24.28
C MET A 257 -6.11 12.48 -25.09
N ARG A 258 -6.03 12.33 -26.40
CA ARG A 258 -7.01 12.84 -27.35
C ARG A 258 -7.21 11.85 -28.47
N ALA A 259 -8.46 11.64 -28.86
CA ALA A 259 -8.75 10.96 -30.11
C ALA A 259 -8.28 11.83 -31.30
N PRO A 260 -7.71 11.25 -32.37
CA PRO A 260 -7.44 12.00 -33.59
C PRO A 260 -8.77 12.50 -34.20
N ALA A 261 -8.71 13.58 -34.97
CA ALA A 261 -9.89 14.16 -35.63
C ALA A 261 -10.55 13.18 -36.62
N GLY A 262 -9.78 12.24 -37.17
CA GLY A 262 -10.27 11.15 -38.03
C GLY A 262 -10.47 9.82 -37.30
N ALA A 263 -10.63 9.83 -35.96
CA ALA A 263 -10.93 8.61 -35.23
C ALA A 263 -12.22 7.95 -35.78
N PRO A 264 -12.26 6.62 -35.86
CA PRO A 264 -13.42 5.92 -36.37
C PRO A 264 -14.61 6.02 -35.39
N THR A 265 -15.82 5.79 -35.89
CA THR A 265 -17.08 6.09 -35.16
C THR A 265 -18.09 4.94 -35.16
N ASN A 266 -17.69 3.74 -35.60
CA ASN A 266 -18.57 2.57 -35.71
C ASN A 266 -18.37 1.55 -34.57
N GLY A 267 -17.87 2.01 -33.41
CA GLY A 267 -17.66 1.17 -32.23
C GLY A 267 -16.27 0.52 -32.15
N GLU A 268 -15.30 1.01 -32.90
CA GLU A 268 -13.92 0.54 -32.87
C GLU A 268 -13.22 0.86 -31.54
N ILE A 269 -12.38 -0.06 -31.06
CA ILE A 269 -11.77 0.01 -29.74
C ILE A 269 -10.25 0.24 -29.84
N ALA A 270 -9.72 1.09 -28.97
CA ALA A 270 -8.28 1.23 -28.72
C ALA A 270 -7.96 0.60 -27.36
N TRP A 271 -7.26 -0.54 -27.35
CA TRP A 271 -6.96 -1.30 -26.15
C TRP A 271 -5.63 -0.83 -25.53
N ASN A 272 -5.67 -0.43 -24.27
CA ASN A 272 -4.48 0.02 -23.56
C ASN A 272 -4.11 -0.95 -22.43
N SER A 273 -2.81 -1.16 -22.21
CA SER A 273 -2.27 -1.95 -21.10
C SER A 273 -0.95 -1.36 -20.61
N PHE A 274 -0.61 -1.70 -19.37
CA PHE A 274 0.58 -1.23 -18.69
C PHE A 274 1.28 -2.42 -18.01
N ALA A 275 2.49 -2.17 -17.53
CA ALA A 275 3.23 -3.06 -16.64
C ALA A 275 3.87 -2.22 -15.54
N PHE A 276 4.13 -2.82 -14.39
CA PHE A 276 4.94 -2.19 -13.35
C PHE A 276 5.88 -3.22 -12.72
N VAL A 277 6.99 -2.73 -12.17
CA VAL A 277 7.97 -3.49 -11.41
C VAL A 277 8.45 -2.69 -10.20
N ARG A 278 9.20 -3.32 -9.30
CA ARG A 278 9.74 -2.76 -8.06
C ARG A 278 11.17 -3.22 -7.83
#